data_AF-A0A0G1K1V6-F1
#
_entry.id   AF-A0A0G1K1V6-F1
#
_cell.length_a   1.000
_cell.length_b   1.000
_cell.length_c   1.000
_cell.angle_alpha   90.00
_cell.angle_beta   90.00
_cell.angle_gamma   90.00
#
_symmetry.space_group_name_H-M   'P 1'
#
loop_
_entity.id
_entity.type
_entity.pdbx_description
1 polymer ?
#
loop_
_entity_poly.entity_id
_entity_poly.type
_entity_poly.pdbx_seq_one_letter_code
_entity_poly.pdbx_strand_id
1 'polypeptide(L)'
;MPPFHNFTVKAQEAIRRAHELAIERGQNQIDSMHLLAALVLQDDGIVISILDKLEIDLALLTDSILDSLDGQTRSNLMISPHQIYLTPELGKTLEEAHKAAVSLKDEFISAEHLFLGILEINSQAKEILGRFRVDKERVMRILSELRGKERVLEAEPDLKLQVLERYAKNLTKLARQDKLDPVIGREEEIKRIMQILSRRTKNNPVLIGEAGVGKTAIVEGLASSISRGDVPDILKDKELVSLDLASLVAGTKYRGEFEERLKGVMRELERAQGRVILFIDELHTIVGAGAAEGAIDASNILKPALSRGELHAIGATTLKEYQKYIERDPALARRFQPVYVEEPSPDDAVSILRGLKEKYELHHGIRITEEAIGAAVNLSSRYLSDRFLPDKAVDLIDEAASALRLELDSTPDELEKARRSIMKLEIEK
;
A
#
# COMPACT_ATOMS: atom_id res chain seq x y z
N MET A 1 19.94 0.90 -35.27
CA MET A 1 19.01 1.21 -34.18
C MET A 1 17.86 0.20 -34.24
N PRO A 2 17.57 -0.54 -33.16
CA PRO A 2 16.42 -1.45 -33.14
C PRO A 2 15.13 -0.66 -33.43
N PRO A 3 14.13 -1.25 -34.10
CA PRO A 3 12.86 -0.57 -34.36
C PRO A 3 12.19 -0.17 -33.04
N PHE A 4 11.67 1.05 -32.95
CA PHE A 4 11.01 1.60 -31.74
C PHE A 4 9.82 0.75 -31.24
N HIS A 5 9.27 -0.10 -32.10
CA HIS A 5 8.22 -1.06 -31.76
C HIS A 5 8.67 -2.23 -30.87
N ASN A 6 9.97 -2.40 -30.62
CA ASN A 6 10.51 -3.45 -29.75
C ASN A 6 10.77 -2.97 -28.31
N PHE A 7 10.35 -1.77 -27.93
CA PHE A 7 10.47 -1.27 -26.56
C PHE A 7 9.14 -1.39 -25.82
N THR A 8 9.22 -1.54 -24.50
CA THR A 8 8.05 -1.46 -23.64
C THR A 8 7.56 -0.03 -23.48
N VAL A 9 6.32 0.18 -23.05
CA VAL A 9 5.77 1.53 -22.83
C VAL A 9 6.65 2.36 -21.89
N LYS A 10 7.06 1.80 -20.74
CA LYS A 10 7.96 2.47 -19.79
C LYS A 10 9.34 2.78 -20.39
N ALA A 11 9.88 1.89 -21.23
CA ALA A 11 11.14 2.15 -21.92
C ALA A 11 11.00 3.28 -22.97
N GLN A 12 9.88 3.33 -23.69
CA GLN A 12 9.56 4.41 -24.61
C GLN A 12 9.39 5.74 -23.88
N GLU A 13 8.70 5.74 -22.72
CA GLU A 13 8.58 6.90 -21.85
C GLU A 13 9.93 7.41 -21.37
N ALA A 14 10.83 6.51 -20.93
CA ALA A 14 12.17 6.89 -20.49
C ALA A 14 12.98 7.52 -21.64
N ILE A 15 12.93 6.96 -22.85
CA ILE A 15 13.61 7.54 -24.02
C ILE A 15 13.01 8.91 -24.39
N ARG A 16 11.68 9.04 -24.34
CA ARG A 16 11.00 10.33 -24.57
C ARG A 16 11.40 11.36 -23.51
N ARG A 17 11.43 10.96 -22.25
CA ARG A 17 11.82 11.84 -21.14
C ARG A 17 13.28 12.26 -21.24
N ALA A 18 14.18 11.36 -21.66
CA ALA A 18 15.58 11.71 -21.93
C ALA A 18 15.71 12.81 -22.99
N HIS A 19 14.90 12.74 -24.05
CA HIS A 19 14.82 13.79 -25.07
C HIS A 19 14.26 15.12 -24.51
N GLU A 20 13.21 15.06 -23.68
CA GLU A 20 12.66 16.25 -23.00
C GLU A 20 13.70 16.91 -22.08
N LEU A 21 14.44 16.11 -21.30
CA LEU A 21 15.48 16.62 -20.39
C LEU A 21 16.60 17.36 -21.12
N ALA A 22 16.96 16.93 -22.33
CA ALA A 22 17.94 17.62 -23.18
C ALA A 22 17.39 18.97 -23.66
N ILE A 23 16.12 19.02 -24.09
CA ILE A 23 15.44 20.27 -24.50
C ILE A 23 15.38 21.25 -23.34
N GLU A 24 14.90 20.80 -22.17
CA GLU A 24 14.74 21.62 -20.97
C GLU A 24 16.07 22.30 -20.56
N ARG A 25 17.20 21.63 -20.83
CA ARG A 25 18.56 22.11 -20.52
C ARG A 25 19.25 22.84 -21.67
N GLY A 26 18.60 22.98 -22.83
CA GLY A 26 19.18 23.62 -24.01
C GLY A 26 20.35 22.85 -24.60
N GLN A 27 20.36 21.52 -24.46
CA GLN A 27 21.38 20.62 -24.98
C GLN A 27 20.93 20.05 -26.33
N ASN A 28 21.84 20.03 -27.31
CA ASN A 28 21.56 19.58 -28.69
C ASN A 28 21.88 18.10 -28.93
N GLN A 29 22.29 17.39 -27.89
CA GLN A 29 22.67 15.99 -27.93
C GLN A 29 22.02 15.24 -26.78
N ILE A 30 21.63 13.99 -27.03
CA ILE A 30 21.14 13.07 -25.99
C ILE A 30 22.20 11.99 -25.81
N ASP A 31 22.64 11.83 -24.57
CA ASP A 31 23.65 10.87 -24.15
C ASP A 31 23.09 9.89 -23.09
N SER A 32 23.95 9.02 -22.56
CA SER A 32 23.54 8.05 -21.53
C SER A 32 23.17 8.72 -20.21
N MET A 33 23.63 9.95 -19.95
CA MET A 33 23.28 10.70 -18.74
C MET A 33 21.81 11.12 -18.76
N HIS A 34 21.31 11.56 -19.91
CA HIS A 34 19.90 11.89 -20.08
C HIS A 34 19.01 10.66 -19.89
N LEU A 35 19.44 9.52 -20.44
CA LEU A 35 18.72 8.26 -20.27
C LEU A 35 18.74 7.80 -18.81
N LEU A 36 19.87 7.91 -18.13
CA LEU A 36 19.99 7.60 -16.70
C LEU A 36 19.05 8.48 -15.85
N ALA A 37 19.08 9.79 -16.07
CA ALA A 37 18.21 10.73 -15.37
C ALA A 37 16.74 10.41 -15.62
N ALA A 38 16.36 10.12 -16.87
CA ALA A 38 15.00 9.74 -17.21
C ALA A 38 14.55 8.45 -16.50
N LEU A 39 15.43 7.45 -16.37
CA LEU A 39 15.13 6.19 -15.68
C LEU A 39 15.01 6.36 -14.16
N VAL A 40 15.83 7.23 -13.55
CA VAL A 40 15.81 7.49 -12.09
C VAL A 40 14.64 8.39 -11.70
N LEU A 41 14.24 9.32 -12.57
CA LEU A 41 13.08 10.20 -12.37
C LEU A 41 11.75 9.58 -12.82
N GLN A 42 11.77 8.38 -13.39
CA GLN A 42 10.56 7.73 -13.85
C GLN A 42 9.76 7.21 -12.65
N ASP A 43 8.59 7.81 -12.43
CA ASP A 43 7.63 7.33 -11.43
C ASP A 43 7.33 5.85 -11.65
N ASP A 44 7.39 5.10 -10.55
CA ASP A 44 7.11 3.67 -10.53
C ASP A 44 8.04 2.83 -11.43
N GLY A 45 9.25 3.31 -11.67
CA GLY A 45 10.27 2.61 -12.45
C GLY A 45 10.91 1.44 -11.68
N ILE A 46 11.10 0.31 -12.36
CA ILE A 46 11.86 -0.84 -11.83
C ILE A 46 13.28 -0.44 -11.40
N VAL A 47 13.88 0.57 -12.05
CA VAL A 47 15.21 1.08 -11.73
C VAL A 47 15.27 1.65 -10.31
N ILE A 48 14.24 2.38 -9.87
CA ILE A 48 14.13 2.88 -8.50
C ILE A 48 14.07 1.71 -7.51
N SER A 49 13.27 0.68 -7.81
CA SER A 49 13.15 -0.51 -6.96
C SER A 49 14.47 -1.29 -6.84
N ILE A 50 15.26 -1.34 -7.92
CA ILE A 50 16.60 -1.96 -7.89
C ILE A 50 17.54 -1.15 -7.00
N LEU A 51 17.56 0.17 -7.17
CA LEU A 51 18.44 1.07 -6.41
C LEU A 51 18.10 1.08 -4.91
N ASP A 52 16.81 1.07 -4.57
CA ASP A 52 16.32 0.97 -3.19
C ASP A 52 16.75 -0.36 -2.53
N LYS A 53 16.60 -1.49 -3.23
CA LYS A 53 17.10 -2.80 -2.77
C LYS A 53 18.62 -2.89 -2.65
N LEU A 54 19.35 -2.07 -3.41
CA LEU A 54 20.80 -1.96 -3.29
C LEU A 54 21.23 -1.05 -2.12
N GLU A 55 20.26 -0.51 -1.37
CA GLU A 55 20.44 0.43 -0.26
C GLU A 55 21.18 1.69 -0.70
N ILE A 56 20.87 2.17 -1.92
CA ILE A 56 21.43 3.41 -2.45
C ILE A 56 20.60 4.59 -1.96
N ASP A 57 21.27 5.64 -1.48
CA ASP A 57 20.63 6.92 -1.22
C ASP A 57 20.19 7.55 -2.55
N LEU A 58 18.91 7.36 -2.88
CA LEU A 58 18.28 7.81 -4.11
C LEU A 58 18.30 9.33 -4.24
N ALA A 59 18.16 10.07 -3.13
CA ALA A 59 18.17 11.53 -3.17
C ALA A 59 19.55 12.03 -3.59
N LEU A 60 20.61 11.55 -2.92
CA LEU A 60 21.99 11.90 -3.25
C LEU A 60 22.39 11.47 -4.67
N LEU A 61 21.95 10.30 -5.12
CA LEU A 61 22.21 9.82 -6.48
C LEU A 61 21.54 10.72 -7.52
N THR A 62 20.27 11.05 -7.31
CA THR A 62 19.49 11.89 -8.23
C THR A 62 20.10 13.28 -8.33
N ASP A 63 20.46 13.90 -7.21
CA ASP A 63 21.13 15.20 -7.19
C ASP A 63 22.45 15.15 -7.96
N SER A 64 23.29 14.13 -7.72
CA SER A 64 24.55 13.97 -8.45
C SER A 64 24.37 13.79 -9.97
N ILE A 65 23.28 13.15 -10.40
CA ILE A 65 22.97 12.96 -11.82
C ILE A 65 22.54 14.29 -12.44
N LEU A 66 21.67 15.05 -11.75
CA LEU A 66 21.15 16.33 -12.24
C LEU A 66 22.25 17.39 -12.30
N ASP A 67 23.09 17.48 -11.27
CA ASP A 67 24.24 18.38 -11.25
C ASP A 67 25.21 18.10 -12.41
N SER A 68 25.42 16.82 -12.71
CA SER A 68 26.27 16.40 -13.82
C SER A 68 25.68 16.76 -15.19
N LEU A 69 24.36 16.75 -15.34
CA LEU A 69 23.69 17.21 -16.55
C LEU A 69 23.76 18.73 -16.69
N ASP A 70 23.60 19.47 -15.60
CA ASP A 70 23.62 20.93 -15.61
C ASP A 70 25.03 21.50 -15.82
N GLY A 71 26.07 20.74 -15.47
CA GLY A 71 27.47 21.07 -15.70
C GLY A 71 27.92 20.99 -17.18
N GLN A 72 27.13 20.40 -18.08
CA GLN A 72 27.44 20.37 -19.51
C GLN A 72 27.03 21.70 -20.18
N THR A 73 27.99 22.30 -20.89
CA THR A 73 27.93 23.65 -21.48
C THR A 73 26.61 23.97 -22.18
N ARG A 74 25.93 25.04 -21.73
CA ARG A 74 24.86 25.68 -22.50
C ARG A 74 25.41 26.16 -23.83
N SER A 75 25.03 25.50 -24.91
CA SER A 75 25.30 25.97 -26.27
C SER A 75 24.54 27.29 -26.47
N ASN A 76 25.23 28.43 -26.42
CA ASN A 76 24.68 29.77 -26.68
C ASN A 76 24.28 30.02 -28.16
N LEU A 77 24.18 28.97 -28.97
CA LEU A 77 23.64 29.06 -30.32
C LEU A 77 22.12 28.92 -30.23
N MET A 78 21.37 29.81 -30.87
CA MET A 78 19.93 29.62 -31.06
C MET A 78 19.69 28.31 -31.82
N ILE A 79 19.44 27.24 -31.08
CA ILE A 79 19.21 25.91 -31.62
C ILE A 79 17.76 25.85 -32.09
N SER A 80 17.57 25.61 -33.40
CA SER A 80 16.27 25.17 -33.89
C SER A 80 15.89 23.87 -33.18
N PRO A 81 14.70 23.75 -32.57
CA PRO A 81 14.29 22.56 -31.79
C PRO A 81 14.20 21.24 -32.58
N HIS A 82 14.57 21.24 -33.87
CA HIS A 82 14.37 20.15 -34.81
C HIS A 82 15.64 19.34 -35.12
N GLN A 83 16.76 19.61 -34.44
CA GLN A 83 18.05 18.92 -34.71
C GLN A 83 18.75 18.49 -33.41
N ILE A 84 18.04 17.75 -32.56
CA ILE A 84 18.66 17.03 -31.43
C ILE A 84 19.14 15.67 -31.95
N TYR A 85 20.42 15.34 -31.71
CA TYR A 85 21.04 14.11 -32.19
C TYR A 85 21.35 13.15 -31.03
N LEU A 86 21.24 11.84 -31.28
CA LEU A 86 21.70 10.81 -30.36
C LEU A 86 23.22 10.70 -30.46
N THR A 87 23.91 10.68 -29.31
CA THR A 87 25.35 10.45 -29.30
C THR A 87 25.70 9.01 -29.72
N PRO A 88 26.88 8.77 -30.30
CA PRO A 88 27.36 7.40 -30.59
C PRO A 88 27.43 6.52 -29.33
N GLU A 89 27.69 7.14 -28.18
CA GLU A 89 27.70 6.47 -26.88
C GLU A 89 26.30 5.93 -26.53
N LEU A 90 25.27 6.78 -26.56
CA LEU A 90 23.89 6.35 -26.32
C LEU A 90 23.42 5.30 -27.33
N GLY A 91 23.85 5.40 -28.59
CA GLY A 91 23.60 4.37 -29.60
C GLY A 91 24.11 2.99 -29.16
N LYS A 92 25.35 2.92 -28.64
CA LYS A 92 25.91 1.68 -28.09
C LYS A 92 25.19 1.22 -26.82
N THR A 93 24.78 2.14 -25.95
CA THR A 93 23.99 1.85 -24.75
C THR A 93 22.69 1.12 -25.11
N LEU A 94 21.98 1.58 -26.16
CA LEU A 94 20.77 0.92 -26.66
C LEU A 94 21.03 -0.45 -27.29
N GLU A 95 22.20 -0.65 -27.93
CA GLU A 95 22.60 -1.96 -28.45
C GLU A 95 22.90 -2.96 -27.33
N GLU A 96 23.58 -2.52 -26.26
CA GLU A 96 23.82 -3.36 -25.08
C GLU A 96 22.52 -3.67 -24.32
N ALA A 97 21.58 -2.72 -24.25
CA ALA A 97 20.25 -2.97 -23.71
C ALA A 97 19.52 -4.06 -24.51
N HIS A 98 19.61 -4.04 -25.84
CA HIS A 98 19.05 -5.09 -26.67
C HIS A 98 19.69 -6.46 -26.40
N LYS A 99 21.02 -6.53 -26.27
CA LYS A 99 21.73 -7.77 -25.90
C LYS A 99 21.31 -8.28 -24.53
N ALA A 100 21.11 -7.38 -23.57
CA ALA A 100 20.61 -7.73 -22.24
C ALA A 100 19.22 -8.38 -22.33
N ALA A 101 18.29 -7.80 -23.09
CA ALA A 101 16.96 -8.38 -23.33
C ALA A 101 17.04 -9.79 -23.92
N VAL A 102 17.88 -10.00 -24.95
CA VAL A 102 18.07 -11.32 -25.57
C VAL A 102 18.66 -12.32 -24.56
N SER A 103 19.64 -11.90 -23.74
CA SER A 103 20.26 -12.76 -22.72
C SER A 103 19.27 -13.20 -21.65
N LEU A 104 18.32 -12.33 -21.30
CA LEU A 104 17.25 -12.57 -20.35
C LEU A 104 16.05 -13.28 -20.99
N LYS A 105 16.10 -13.54 -22.30
CA LYS A 105 15.07 -14.20 -23.12
C LYS A 105 13.76 -13.43 -23.16
N ASP A 106 13.86 -12.12 -23.22
CA ASP A 106 12.73 -11.19 -23.33
C ASP A 106 12.50 -10.77 -24.78
N GLU A 107 11.22 -10.58 -25.13
CA GLU A 107 10.80 -10.21 -26.48
C GLU A 107 10.88 -8.69 -26.70
N PHE A 108 10.74 -7.90 -25.62
CA PHE A 108 10.79 -6.44 -25.65
C PHE A 108 11.93 -5.88 -24.78
N ILE A 109 12.47 -4.73 -25.19
CA ILE A 109 13.47 -3.96 -24.42
C ILE A 109 12.73 -3.09 -23.39
N SER A 110 12.89 -3.41 -22.11
CA SER A 110 12.30 -2.73 -20.96
C SER A 110 13.28 -1.76 -20.29
N ALA A 111 12.81 -1.05 -19.25
CA ALA A 111 13.59 -0.02 -18.55
C ALA A 111 14.84 -0.58 -17.87
N GLU A 112 14.77 -1.80 -17.32
CA GLU A 112 15.91 -2.50 -16.73
C GLU A 112 16.95 -2.90 -17.77
N HIS A 113 16.55 -3.22 -19.01
CA HIS A 113 17.48 -3.49 -20.10
C HIS A 113 18.25 -2.22 -20.47
N LEU A 114 17.56 -1.08 -20.56
CA LEU A 114 18.19 0.22 -20.77
C LEU A 114 19.18 0.54 -19.65
N PHE A 115 18.81 0.29 -18.40
CA PHE A 115 19.68 0.49 -17.24
C PHE A 115 20.92 -0.41 -17.26
N LEU A 116 20.76 -1.69 -17.61
CA LEU A 116 21.87 -2.62 -17.81
C LEU A 116 22.80 -2.19 -18.95
N GLY A 117 22.25 -1.63 -20.03
CA GLY A 117 23.03 -1.07 -21.13
C GLY A 117 23.94 0.08 -20.69
N ILE A 118 23.46 0.95 -19.80
CA ILE A 118 24.24 2.08 -19.25
C ILE A 118 25.46 1.56 -18.47
N LEU A 119 25.28 0.47 -17.71
CA LEU A 119 26.36 -0.12 -16.89
C LEU A 119 27.45 -0.79 -17.73
N GLU A 120 27.19 -1.11 -18.99
CA GLU A 120 28.17 -1.72 -19.89
C GLU A 120 29.07 -0.67 -20.55
N ILE A 121 28.49 0.44 -21.01
CA ILE A 121 29.21 1.44 -21.78
C ILE A 121 30.00 2.39 -20.87
N ASN A 122 31.29 2.55 -21.16
CA ASN A 122 32.12 3.56 -20.51
C ASN A 122 31.59 4.95 -20.85
N SER A 123 30.95 5.56 -19.86
CA SER A 123 30.20 6.81 -19.94
C SER A 123 30.26 7.51 -18.59
N GLN A 124 29.97 8.82 -18.58
CA GLN A 124 29.81 9.58 -17.34
C GLN A 124 28.71 8.96 -16.44
N ALA A 125 27.65 8.42 -17.04
CA ALA A 125 26.57 7.72 -16.34
C ALA A 125 27.08 6.49 -15.57
N LYS A 126 27.91 5.67 -16.20
CA LYS A 126 28.55 4.52 -15.55
C LYS A 126 29.50 4.93 -14.44
N GLU A 127 30.26 6.01 -14.63
CA GLU A 127 31.17 6.53 -13.59
C GLU A 127 30.42 7.00 -12.34
N ILE A 128 29.31 7.72 -12.50
CA ILE A 128 28.47 8.15 -11.38
C ILE A 128 27.90 6.94 -10.66
N LEU A 129 27.27 6.01 -11.39
CA LEU A 129 26.75 4.76 -10.81
C LEU A 129 27.82 3.98 -10.05
N GLY A 130 29.05 3.93 -10.57
CA GLY A 130 30.21 3.32 -9.91
C GLY A 130 30.57 3.96 -8.56
N ARG A 131 30.44 5.28 -8.40
CA ARG A 131 30.68 5.98 -7.11
C ARG A 131 29.67 5.56 -6.04
N PHE A 132 28.45 5.25 -6.46
CA PHE A 132 27.40 4.69 -5.60
C PHE A 132 27.47 3.15 -5.49
N ARG A 133 28.56 2.53 -5.97
CA ARG A 133 28.77 1.07 -5.95
C ARG A 133 27.68 0.29 -6.71
N VAL A 134 27.08 0.90 -7.73
CA VAL A 134 26.12 0.24 -8.60
C VAL A 134 26.89 -0.38 -9.77
N ASP A 135 26.95 -1.71 -9.78
CA ASP A 135 27.58 -2.50 -10.83
C ASP A 135 26.59 -3.52 -11.42
N LYS A 136 26.92 -4.03 -12.61
CA LYS A 136 26.05 -4.96 -13.34
C LYS A 136 25.78 -6.25 -12.57
N GLU A 137 26.76 -6.80 -11.86
CA GLU A 137 26.60 -8.09 -11.15
C GLU A 137 25.60 -7.96 -10.00
N ARG A 138 25.69 -6.86 -9.25
CA ARG A 138 24.73 -6.51 -8.18
C ARG A 138 23.33 -6.28 -8.75
N VAL A 139 23.23 -5.49 -9.81
CA VAL A 139 21.94 -5.19 -10.46
C VAL A 139 21.29 -6.46 -11.01
N MET A 140 22.06 -7.35 -11.65
CA MET A 140 21.56 -8.63 -12.17
C MET A 140 21.05 -9.57 -11.06
N ARG A 141 21.71 -9.59 -9.89
CA ARG A 141 21.24 -10.36 -8.73
C ARG A 141 19.88 -9.84 -8.24
N ILE A 142 19.77 -8.52 -8.02
CA ILE A 142 18.51 -7.90 -7.58
C ILE A 142 17.40 -8.07 -8.63
N LEU A 143 17.72 -7.92 -9.91
CA LEU A 143 16.77 -8.16 -11.00
C LEU A 143 16.25 -9.60 -11.00
N SER A 144 17.11 -10.58 -10.71
CA SER A 144 16.69 -11.99 -10.62
C SER A 144 15.72 -12.22 -9.46
N GLU A 145 15.89 -11.51 -8.34
CA GLU A 145 14.96 -11.56 -7.21
C GLU A 145 13.64 -10.84 -7.51
N LEU A 146 13.70 -9.67 -8.14
CA LEU A 146 12.52 -8.86 -8.46
C LEU A 146 11.65 -9.50 -9.56
N ARG A 147 12.26 -10.10 -10.59
CA ARG A 147 11.54 -10.72 -11.72
C ARG A 147 10.96 -12.10 -11.42
N GLY A 148 11.51 -12.83 -10.44
CA GLY A 148 11.15 -14.25 -10.27
C GLY A 148 11.37 -15.06 -11.56
N LYS A 149 10.46 -15.99 -11.88
CA LYS A 149 10.50 -16.80 -13.12
C LYS A 149 9.82 -16.16 -14.33
N GLU A 150 9.37 -14.90 -14.24
CA GLU A 150 8.57 -14.27 -15.30
C GLU A 150 9.45 -13.66 -16.40
N ARG A 151 9.00 -13.79 -17.66
CA ARG A 151 9.64 -13.24 -18.87
C ARG A 151 8.82 -12.06 -19.38
N VAL A 152 9.48 -11.08 -19.97
CA VAL A 152 8.84 -9.95 -20.65
C VAL A 152 8.41 -10.39 -22.05
N LEU A 153 7.16 -10.86 -22.15
CA LEU A 153 6.56 -11.37 -23.38
C LEU A 153 5.56 -10.36 -24.01
N GLU A 154 5.32 -9.22 -23.36
CA GLU A 154 4.35 -8.20 -23.79
C GLU A 154 5.00 -6.80 -23.76
N ALA A 155 4.57 -5.89 -24.65
CA ALA A 155 5.02 -4.49 -24.69
C ALA A 155 4.61 -3.66 -23.45
N GLU A 156 3.70 -4.18 -22.63
CA GLU A 156 3.32 -3.66 -21.31
C GLU A 156 3.68 -4.67 -20.20
N PRO A 157 4.97 -4.84 -19.87
CA PRO A 157 5.35 -5.82 -18.87
C PRO A 157 5.15 -5.33 -17.43
N ASP A 158 5.15 -4.02 -17.13
CA ASP A 158 5.26 -3.57 -15.74
C ASP A 158 4.23 -2.52 -15.28
N LEU A 159 3.17 -3.06 -14.70
CA LEU A 159 2.56 -2.58 -13.45
C LEU A 159 2.48 -3.74 -12.43
N LYS A 160 3.02 -4.93 -12.75
CA LYS A 160 2.55 -6.23 -12.28
C LYS A 160 3.16 -6.74 -10.96
N LEU A 161 4.03 -5.96 -10.30
CA LEU A 161 4.77 -6.40 -9.10
C LEU A 161 4.53 -5.55 -7.84
N GLN A 162 3.66 -4.54 -7.87
CA GLN A 162 3.34 -3.71 -6.68
C GLN A 162 1.89 -3.20 -6.64
N VAL A 163 0.95 -3.70 -7.45
CA VAL A 163 -0.44 -3.18 -7.38
C VAL A 163 -1.05 -3.50 -6.02
N LEU A 164 -0.86 -4.73 -5.53
CA LEU A 164 -1.37 -5.16 -4.24
C LEU A 164 -0.69 -4.42 -3.09
N GLU A 165 0.61 -4.12 -3.15
CA GLU A 165 1.30 -3.38 -2.08
C GLU A 165 0.88 -1.91 -2.01
N ARG A 166 0.44 -1.32 -3.12
CA ARG A 166 -0.02 0.09 -3.16
C ARG A 166 -1.46 0.26 -2.69
N TYR A 167 -2.33 -0.68 -3.05
CA TYR A 167 -3.77 -0.57 -2.80
C TYR A 167 -4.25 -1.52 -1.69
N ALA A 168 -3.35 -2.25 -1.06
CA ALA A 168 -3.70 -3.18 -0.02
C ALA A 168 -2.58 -3.31 1.03
N LYS A 169 -3.00 -3.59 2.27
CA LYS A 169 -2.15 -3.70 3.45
C LYS A 169 -2.02 -5.16 3.86
N ASN A 170 -0.81 -5.71 3.84
CA ASN A 170 -0.57 -7.10 4.23
C ASN A 170 -0.60 -7.24 5.77
N LEU A 171 -1.73 -7.72 6.30
CA LEU A 171 -1.94 -7.89 7.74
C LEU A 171 -1.06 -9.00 8.31
N THR A 172 -0.82 -10.08 7.56
CA THR A 172 0.08 -11.16 8.00
C THR A 172 1.51 -10.67 8.16
N LYS A 173 1.99 -9.80 7.26
CA LYS A 173 3.31 -9.16 7.36
C LYS A 173 3.41 -8.27 8.60
N LEU A 174 2.36 -7.49 8.89
CA LEU A 174 2.31 -6.65 10.09
C LEU A 174 2.25 -7.48 11.38
N ALA A 175 1.54 -8.60 11.35
CA ALA A 175 1.51 -9.54 12.47
C ALA A 175 2.89 -10.14 12.76
N ARG A 176 3.67 -10.49 11.72
CA ARG A 176 5.06 -10.95 11.88
C ARG A 176 6.01 -9.89 12.45
N GLN A 177 5.63 -8.62 12.35
CA GLN A 177 6.38 -7.48 12.87
C GLN A 177 5.86 -7.00 14.24
N ASP A 178 4.92 -7.73 14.86
CA ASP A 178 4.27 -7.37 16.13
C ASP A 178 3.62 -5.96 16.11
N LYS A 179 3.16 -5.52 14.93
CA LYS A 179 2.54 -4.20 14.74
C LYS A 179 1.02 -4.19 14.91
N LEU A 180 0.38 -5.36 14.95
CA LEU A 180 -1.07 -5.47 15.16
C LEU A 180 -1.42 -5.39 16.65
N ASP A 181 -2.65 -4.99 16.94
CA ASP A 181 -3.16 -4.99 18.30
C ASP A 181 -3.46 -6.41 18.78
N PRO A 182 -3.26 -6.70 20.08
CA PRO A 182 -3.66 -7.98 20.62
C PRO A 182 -5.18 -8.12 20.53
N VAL A 183 -5.63 -9.33 20.16
CA VAL A 183 -7.06 -9.64 20.04
C VAL A 183 -7.47 -10.44 21.26
N ILE A 184 -8.52 -9.97 21.95
CA ILE A 184 -9.01 -10.52 23.22
C ILE A 184 -10.48 -10.91 23.06
N GLY A 185 -10.84 -12.15 23.45
CA GLY A 185 -12.23 -12.58 23.57
C GLY A 185 -12.96 -12.78 22.23
N ARG A 186 -12.22 -13.09 21.16
CA ARG A 186 -12.75 -13.30 19.80
C ARG A 186 -12.35 -14.64 19.18
N GLU A 187 -11.99 -15.61 20.02
CA GLU A 187 -11.46 -16.91 19.61
C GLU A 187 -12.50 -17.73 18.83
N GLU A 188 -13.77 -17.67 19.23
CA GLU A 188 -14.85 -18.41 18.57
C GLU A 188 -15.15 -17.86 17.16
N GLU A 189 -15.16 -16.53 16.98
CA GLU A 189 -15.32 -15.91 15.66
C GLU A 189 -14.14 -16.22 14.74
N ILE A 190 -12.90 -16.14 15.25
CA ILE A 190 -11.69 -16.49 14.48
C ILE A 190 -11.74 -17.97 14.07
N LYS A 191 -12.09 -18.87 14.99
CA LYS A 191 -12.26 -20.30 14.71
C LYS A 191 -13.35 -20.56 13.68
N ARG A 192 -14.46 -19.84 13.77
CA ARG A 192 -15.55 -19.92 12.79
C ARG A 192 -15.11 -19.46 11.41
N ILE A 193 -14.35 -18.37 11.31
CA ILE A 193 -13.75 -17.90 10.06
C ILE A 193 -12.83 -18.96 9.46
N MET A 194 -11.92 -19.53 10.25
CA MET A 194 -11.01 -20.60 9.79
C MET A 194 -11.79 -21.81 9.26
N GLN A 195 -12.86 -22.20 9.95
CA GLN A 195 -13.74 -23.28 9.51
C GLN A 195 -14.37 -22.97 8.15
N ILE A 196 -14.85 -21.74 7.94
CA ILE A 196 -15.48 -21.32 6.69
C ILE A 196 -14.47 -21.30 5.54
N LEU A 197 -13.30 -20.67 5.74
CA LEU A 197 -12.25 -20.58 4.72
C LEU A 197 -11.75 -21.96 4.27
N SER A 198 -11.84 -22.96 5.15
CA SER A 198 -11.44 -24.34 4.85
C SER A 198 -12.50 -25.16 4.09
N ARG A 199 -13.68 -24.59 3.81
CA ARG A 199 -14.75 -25.28 3.07
C ARG A 199 -14.45 -25.32 1.57
N ARG A 200 -14.99 -26.32 0.89
CA ARG A 200 -14.97 -26.40 -0.59
C ARG A 200 -15.96 -25.44 -1.26
N THR A 201 -17.08 -25.14 -0.61
CA THR A 201 -18.14 -24.25 -1.10
C THR A 201 -18.61 -23.35 0.03
N LYS A 202 -19.12 -22.15 -0.31
CA LYS A 202 -19.45 -21.09 0.65
C LYS A 202 -18.28 -20.81 1.60
N ASN A 203 -17.10 -20.62 1.00
CA ASN A 203 -15.82 -20.51 1.68
C ASN A 203 -15.37 -19.06 1.92
N ASN A 204 -16.24 -18.09 1.68
CA ASN A 204 -15.97 -16.68 1.97
C ASN A 204 -16.78 -16.27 3.22
N PRO A 205 -16.16 -16.02 4.37
CA PRO A 205 -16.86 -15.52 5.53
C PRO A 205 -17.26 -14.05 5.37
N VAL A 206 -18.40 -13.67 5.93
CA VAL A 206 -18.81 -12.27 6.09
C VAL A 206 -19.08 -11.99 7.55
N LEU A 207 -18.29 -11.11 8.15
CA LEU A 207 -18.48 -10.59 9.49
C LEU A 207 -19.64 -9.59 9.48
N ILE A 208 -20.70 -9.92 10.20
CA ILE A 208 -21.92 -9.12 10.30
C ILE A 208 -22.04 -8.62 11.73
N GLY A 209 -21.94 -7.31 11.89
CA GLY A 209 -22.06 -6.64 13.18
C GLY A 209 -22.11 -5.13 12.98
N GLU A 210 -22.52 -4.40 13.99
CA GLU A 210 -22.56 -2.94 13.95
C GLU A 210 -21.14 -2.36 13.86
N ALA A 211 -21.02 -1.06 13.55
CA ALA A 211 -19.73 -0.39 13.56
C ALA A 211 -19.16 -0.33 14.99
N GLY A 212 -17.85 -0.49 15.15
CA GLY A 212 -17.18 -0.40 16.45
C GLY A 212 -17.13 -1.70 17.28
N VAL A 213 -17.81 -2.78 16.88
CA VAL A 213 -17.78 -4.06 17.64
C VAL A 213 -16.46 -4.85 17.54
N GLY A 214 -15.51 -4.40 16.73
CA GLY A 214 -14.20 -5.05 16.55
C GLY A 214 -14.12 -6.05 15.39
N LYS A 215 -14.88 -5.86 14.30
CA LYS A 215 -14.80 -6.72 13.10
C LYS A 215 -13.39 -6.79 12.51
N THR A 216 -12.71 -5.63 12.40
CA THR A 216 -11.33 -5.55 11.91
C THR A 216 -10.35 -6.25 12.86
N ALA A 217 -10.53 -6.11 14.17
CA ALA A 217 -9.72 -6.81 15.17
C ALA A 217 -9.79 -8.34 15.02
N ILE A 218 -10.98 -8.90 14.73
CA ILE A 218 -11.12 -10.35 14.45
C ILE A 218 -10.24 -10.79 13.26
N VAL A 219 -10.20 -9.98 12.20
CA VAL A 219 -9.40 -10.26 11.00
C VAL A 219 -7.91 -10.14 11.29
N GLU A 220 -7.50 -9.15 12.06
CA GLU A 220 -6.11 -9.01 12.55
C GLU A 220 -5.69 -10.17 13.46
N GLY A 221 -6.61 -10.70 14.27
CA GLY A 221 -6.41 -11.90 15.08
C GLY A 221 -6.21 -13.16 14.24
N LEU A 222 -6.96 -13.28 13.14
CA LEU A 222 -6.71 -14.32 12.15
C LEU A 222 -5.34 -14.15 11.49
N ALA A 223 -4.95 -12.92 11.11
CA ALA A 223 -3.64 -12.64 10.53
C ALA A 223 -2.49 -13.07 11.46
N SER A 224 -2.66 -12.80 12.76
CA SER A 224 -1.73 -13.18 13.82
C SER A 224 -1.68 -14.70 14.04
N SER A 225 -2.81 -15.38 13.89
CA SER A 225 -2.85 -16.86 13.96
C SER A 225 -2.12 -17.48 12.76
N ILE A 226 -2.34 -16.93 11.56
CA ILE A 226 -1.66 -17.36 10.34
C ILE A 226 -0.15 -17.12 10.44
N SER A 227 0.30 -15.96 10.95
CA SER A 227 1.73 -15.64 11.07
C SER A 227 2.46 -16.57 12.03
N ARG A 228 1.81 -16.99 13.12
CA ARG A 228 2.34 -17.95 14.10
C ARG A 228 2.24 -19.40 13.65
N GLY A 229 1.46 -19.68 12.61
CA GLY A 229 1.20 -21.05 12.14
C GLY A 229 0.16 -21.80 12.97
N ASP A 230 -0.57 -21.10 13.85
CA ASP A 230 -1.66 -21.63 14.69
C ASP A 230 -2.96 -21.77 13.90
N VAL A 231 -2.89 -22.38 12.72
CA VAL A 231 -4.00 -22.54 11.78
C VAL A 231 -3.98 -23.92 11.12
N PRO A 232 -5.12 -24.40 10.59
CA PRO A 232 -5.15 -25.62 9.80
C PRO A 232 -4.18 -25.57 8.60
N ASP A 233 -3.69 -26.74 8.15
CA ASP A 233 -2.71 -26.83 7.06
C ASP A 233 -3.14 -26.12 5.77
N ILE A 234 -4.45 -26.09 5.49
CA ILE A 234 -5.01 -25.39 4.32
C ILE A 234 -4.74 -23.88 4.38
N LEU A 235 -4.65 -23.31 5.58
CA LEU A 235 -4.43 -21.88 5.80
C LEU A 235 -2.97 -21.54 6.13
N LYS A 236 -2.11 -22.55 6.31
CA LYS A 236 -0.67 -22.33 6.44
C LYS A 236 -0.12 -21.71 5.16
N ASP A 237 0.87 -20.85 5.31
CA ASP A 237 1.54 -20.12 4.24
C ASP A 237 0.64 -19.20 3.39
N LYS A 238 -0.62 -19.00 3.78
CA LYS A 238 -1.47 -17.97 3.19
C LYS A 238 -1.11 -16.60 3.73
N GLU A 239 -1.41 -15.57 2.95
CA GLU A 239 -1.27 -14.18 3.36
C GLU A 239 -2.63 -13.51 3.43
N LEU A 240 -2.91 -12.80 4.52
CA LEU A 240 -4.13 -12.01 4.67
C LEU A 240 -3.83 -10.56 4.34
N VAL A 241 -4.54 -10.02 3.35
CA VAL A 241 -4.30 -8.69 2.81
C VAL A 241 -5.59 -7.88 2.85
N SER A 242 -5.57 -6.71 3.48
CA SER A 242 -6.70 -5.78 3.56
C SER A 242 -6.71 -4.83 2.38
N LEU A 243 -7.81 -4.77 1.64
CA LEU A 243 -8.01 -3.79 0.58
C LEU A 243 -8.17 -2.39 1.18
N ASP A 244 -7.43 -1.41 0.66
CA ASP A 244 -7.62 0.00 1.01
C ASP A 244 -8.42 0.71 -0.08
N LEU A 245 -9.71 0.90 0.20
CA LEU A 245 -10.61 1.61 -0.69
C LEU A 245 -10.24 3.09 -0.85
N ALA A 246 -9.72 3.72 0.19
CA ALA A 246 -9.32 5.12 0.13
C ALA A 246 -8.17 5.31 -0.85
N SER A 247 -7.15 4.43 -0.79
CA SER A 247 -6.03 4.45 -1.73
C SER A 247 -6.45 4.18 -3.18
N LEU A 248 -7.45 3.31 -3.40
CA LEU A 248 -7.99 3.07 -4.73
C LEU A 248 -8.68 4.29 -5.34
N VAL A 249 -9.41 5.05 -4.53
CA VAL A 249 -10.14 6.26 -4.94
C VAL A 249 -9.22 7.49 -5.03
N ALA A 250 -8.19 7.56 -4.19
CA ALA A 250 -7.26 8.68 -4.13
C ALA A 250 -6.62 8.96 -5.49
N GLY A 251 -6.72 10.23 -5.94
CA GLY A 251 -6.17 10.66 -7.22
C GLY A 251 -6.90 10.14 -8.46
N THR A 252 -8.05 9.47 -8.31
CA THR A 252 -8.90 9.13 -9.47
C THR A 252 -9.77 10.33 -9.84
N LYS A 253 -9.71 10.75 -11.10
CA LYS A 253 -10.60 11.80 -11.64
C LYS A 253 -11.85 11.21 -12.27
N TYR A 254 -11.75 9.95 -12.69
CA TYR A 254 -12.80 9.23 -13.42
C TYR A 254 -13.02 7.84 -12.82
N ARG A 255 -14.28 7.40 -12.80
CA ARG A 255 -14.67 6.05 -12.34
C ARG A 255 -13.92 4.92 -13.05
N GLY A 256 -13.57 5.10 -14.33
CA GLY A 256 -12.82 4.11 -15.11
C GLY A 256 -11.44 3.81 -14.53
N GLU A 257 -10.76 4.80 -13.97
CA GLU A 257 -9.43 4.63 -13.36
C GLU A 257 -9.51 3.78 -12.09
N PHE A 258 -10.55 3.98 -11.28
CA PHE A 258 -10.82 3.11 -10.13
C PHE A 258 -11.03 1.66 -10.58
N GLU A 259 -11.88 1.44 -11.59
CA GLU A 259 -12.18 0.09 -12.09
C GLU A 259 -10.93 -0.58 -12.66
N GLU A 260 -10.05 0.17 -13.32
CA GLU A 260 -8.77 -0.32 -13.82
C GLU A 260 -7.81 -0.72 -12.70
N ARG A 261 -7.69 0.10 -11.65
CA ARG A 261 -6.88 -0.21 -10.46
C ARG A 261 -7.39 -1.48 -9.77
N LEU A 262 -8.71 -1.57 -9.56
CA LEU A 262 -9.31 -2.76 -8.95
C LEU A 262 -9.13 -4.01 -9.82
N LYS A 263 -9.24 -3.89 -11.15
CA LYS A 263 -8.90 -5.00 -12.08
C LYS A 263 -7.44 -5.41 -11.94
N GLY A 264 -6.52 -4.47 -11.74
CA GLY A 264 -5.12 -4.73 -11.45
C GLY A 264 -4.95 -5.59 -10.19
N VAL A 265 -5.55 -5.17 -9.08
CA VAL A 265 -5.54 -5.93 -7.81
C VAL A 265 -6.09 -7.34 -8.01
N MET A 266 -7.22 -7.47 -8.71
CA MET A 266 -7.86 -8.76 -8.95
C MET A 266 -7.01 -9.71 -9.80
N ARG A 267 -6.31 -9.20 -10.82
CA ARG A 267 -5.36 -10.00 -11.63
C ARG A 267 -4.19 -10.51 -10.78
N GLU A 268 -3.67 -9.71 -9.85
CA GLU A 268 -2.62 -10.16 -8.94
C GLU A 268 -3.11 -11.24 -7.97
N LEU A 269 -4.34 -11.10 -7.45
CA LEU A 269 -4.98 -12.13 -6.61
C LEU A 269 -5.21 -13.45 -7.37
N GLU A 270 -5.62 -13.39 -8.64
CA GLU A 270 -5.75 -14.57 -9.51
C GLU A 270 -4.39 -15.26 -9.71
N ARG A 271 -3.31 -14.50 -9.93
CA ARG A 271 -1.94 -15.04 -10.05
C ARG A 271 -1.39 -15.61 -8.75
N ALA A 272 -1.86 -15.12 -7.61
CA ALA A 272 -1.49 -15.69 -6.32
C ALA A 272 -2.04 -17.13 -6.13
N GLN A 273 -2.93 -17.61 -7.00
CA GLN A 273 -3.47 -18.97 -7.01
C GLN A 273 -4.02 -19.40 -5.64
N GLY A 274 -4.75 -18.49 -4.98
CA GLY A 274 -5.37 -18.74 -3.68
C GLY A 274 -4.41 -18.69 -2.49
N ARG A 275 -3.15 -18.28 -2.65
CA ARG A 275 -2.24 -18.00 -1.52
C ARG A 275 -2.65 -16.75 -0.74
N VAL A 276 -3.30 -15.79 -1.38
CA VAL A 276 -3.76 -14.56 -0.73
C VAL A 276 -5.24 -14.66 -0.37
N ILE A 277 -5.58 -14.28 0.86
CA ILE A 277 -6.94 -14.05 1.34
C ILE A 277 -7.15 -12.54 1.37
N LEU A 278 -8.16 -12.06 0.66
CA LEU A 278 -8.50 -10.65 0.60
C LEU A 278 -9.49 -10.28 1.72
N PHE A 279 -9.14 -9.33 2.57
CA PHE A 279 -10.10 -8.69 3.46
C PHE A 279 -10.66 -7.44 2.81
N ILE A 280 -11.99 -7.34 2.79
CA ILE A 280 -12.73 -6.17 2.31
C ILE A 280 -13.54 -5.63 3.48
N ASP A 281 -13.08 -4.53 4.05
CA ASP A 281 -13.90 -3.77 4.97
C ASP A 281 -15.04 -3.09 4.21
N GLU A 282 -16.18 -2.94 4.87
CA GLU A 282 -17.40 -2.39 4.26
C GLU A 282 -17.75 -3.03 2.91
N LEU A 283 -17.82 -4.36 2.86
CA LEU A 283 -18.04 -5.16 1.64
C LEU A 283 -19.15 -4.60 0.74
N HIS A 284 -20.24 -4.11 1.34
CA HIS A 284 -21.39 -3.54 0.64
C HIS A 284 -21.05 -2.35 -0.29
N THR A 285 -19.98 -1.60 -0.01
CA THR A 285 -19.55 -0.46 -0.83
C THR A 285 -19.16 -0.90 -2.24
N ILE A 286 -18.55 -2.08 -2.38
CA ILE A 286 -18.06 -2.60 -3.65
C ILE A 286 -19.14 -3.39 -4.41
N VAL A 287 -20.05 -4.06 -3.69
CA VAL A 287 -21.07 -4.96 -4.29
C VAL A 287 -22.50 -4.42 -4.35
N GLY A 288 -22.82 -3.32 -3.66
CA GLY A 288 -24.20 -2.89 -3.45
C GLY A 288 -24.57 -1.51 -3.97
N ALA A 289 -23.59 -0.69 -4.36
CA ALA A 289 -23.80 0.75 -4.40
C ALA A 289 -24.30 1.32 -5.75
N GLY A 290 -24.69 0.48 -6.70
CA GLY A 290 -25.18 0.91 -8.02
C GLY A 290 -26.50 1.71 -8.05
N ALA A 291 -27.10 2.04 -6.90
CA ALA A 291 -28.40 2.73 -6.81
C ALA A 291 -28.33 4.17 -6.27
N ALA A 292 -27.18 4.64 -5.78
CA ALA A 292 -26.99 6.03 -5.37
C ALA A 292 -26.05 6.73 -6.35
N GLU A 293 -26.43 7.90 -6.85
CA GLU A 293 -25.61 8.74 -7.72
C GLU A 293 -24.26 9.03 -7.03
N GLY A 294 -23.20 8.32 -7.45
CA GLY A 294 -21.83 8.52 -6.98
C GLY A 294 -21.15 7.32 -6.34
N ALA A 295 -21.87 6.23 -6.05
CA ALA A 295 -21.24 5.09 -5.40
C ALA A 295 -20.65 4.06 -6.38
N ILE A 296 -19.52 3.50 -5.98
CA ILE A 296 -18.62 2.73 -6.84
C ILE A 296 -19.13 1.29 -6.95
N ASP A 297 -19.83 0.97 -8.03
CA ASP A 297 -20.27 -0.41 -8.26
C ASP A 297 -19.19 -1.21 -9.00
N ALA A 298 -18.49 -2.06 -8.25
CA ALA A 298 -17.47 -2.98 -8.75
C ALA A 298 -17.94 -4.45 -8.69
N SER A 299 -19.24 -4.68 -8.54
CA SER A 299 -19.88 -6.00 -8.55
C SER A 299 -19.49 -6.82 -9.77
N ASN A 300 -19.41 -6.18 -10.94
CA ASN A 300 -19.09 -6.84 -12.21
C ASN A 300 -17.65 -7.38 -12.25
N ILE A 301 -16.75 -6.82 -11.44
CA ILE A 301 -15.35 -7.25 -11.34
C ILE A 301 -15.22 -8.38 -10.31
N LEU A 302 -15.90 -8.28 -9.16
CA LEU A 302 -15.80 -9.27 -8.08
C LEU A 302 -16.60 -10.56 -8.33
N LYS A 303 -17.82 -10.45 -8.87
CA LYS A 303 -18.73 -11.60 -9.03
C LYS A 303 -18.13 -12.73 -9.86
N PRO A 304 -17.42 -12.49 -10.99
CA PRO A 304 -16.79 -13.56 -11.76
C PRO A 304 -15.72 -14.33 -10.95
N ALA A 305 -14.82 -13.61 -10.27
CA ALA A 305 -13.75 -14.22 -9.48
C ALA A 305 -14.28 -15.01 -8.27
N LEU A 306 -15.30 -14.48 -7.58
CA LEU A 306 -16.02 -15.20 -6.52
C LEU A 306 -16.77 -16.42 -7.07
N SER A 307 -17.35 -16.31 -8.26
CA SER A 307 -18.12 -17.40 -8.88
C SER A 307 -17.24 -18.56 -9.34
N ARG A 308 -16.02 -18.29 -9.80
CA ARG A 308 -15.04 -19.32 -10.17
C ARG A 308 -14.36 -19.95 -8.95
N GLY A 309 -14.46 -19.33 -7.77
CA GLY A 309 -13.81 -19.81 -6.54
C GLY A 309 -12.30 -19.52 -6.53
N GLU A 310 -11.84 -18.64 -7.40
CA GLU A 310 -10.45 -18.21 -7.51
C GLU A 310 -10.11 -17.18 -6.41
N LEU A 311 -11.09 -16.35 -6.03
CA LEU A 311 -10.96 -15.39 -4.94
C LEU A 311 -11.39 -16.00 -3.60
N HIS A 312 -10.48 -15.97 -2.63
CA HIS A 312 -10.80 -16.18 -1.21
C HIS A 312 -10.88 -14.82 -0.54
N ALA A 313 -12.04 -14.49 0.01
CA ALA A 313 -12.27 -13.19 0.63
C ALA A 313 -12.97 -13.30 1.98
N ILE A 314 -12.65 -12.37 2.87
CA ILE A 314 -13.34 -12.08 4.12
C ILE A 314 -14.00 -10.71 3.94
N GLY A 315 -15.31 -10.63 4.10
CA GLY A 315 -16.02 -9.35 4.09
C GLY A 315 -16.42 -8.90 5.49
N ALA A 316 -16.53 -7.60 5.71
CA ALA A 316 -17.21 -7.04 6.88
C ALA A 316 -18.33 -6.07 6.45
N THR A 317 -19.47 -6.10 7.14
CA THR A 317 -20.62 -5.22 6.83
C THR A 317 -21.58 -5.15 8.03
N THR A 318 -22.56 -4.25 7.99
CA THR A 318 -23.66 -4.23 8.98
C THR A 318 -24.77 -5.21 8.60
N LEU A 319 -25.64 -5.54 9.54
CA LEU A 319 -26.78 -6.43 9.30
C LEU A 319 -27.71 -5.89 8.20
N LYS A 320 -27.98 -4.58 8.23
CA LYS A 320 -28.88 -3.90 7.27
C LYS A 320 -28.33 -3.97 5.85
N GLU A 321 -27.03 -3.71 5.68
CA GLU A 321 -26.35 -3.78 4.38
C GLU A 321 -26.27 -5.21 3.86
N TYR A 322 -25.95 -6.18 4.72
CA TYR A 322 -25.91 -7.59 4.35
C TYR A 322 -27.25 -8.05 3.76
N GLN A 323 -28.34 -7.77 4.46
CA GLN A 323 -29.70 -8.11 4.00
C GLN A 323 -30.08 -7.40 2.71
N LYS A 324 -29.65 -6.15 2.54
CA LYS A 324 -29.99 -5.33 1.37
C LYS A 324 -29.22 -5.73 0.11
N TYR A 325 -27.92 -6.04 0.23
CA TYR A 325 -27.01 -6.14 -0.91
C TYR A 325 -26.42 -7.53 -1.14
N ILE A 326 -26.19 -8.32 -0.08
CA ILE A 326 -25.50 -9.61 -0.17
C ILE A 326 -26.50 -10.77 -0.18
N GLU A 327 -27.43 -10.79 0.77
CA GLU A 327 -28.39 -11.89 0.93
C GLU A 327 -29.41 -11.94 -0.22
N ARG A 328 -29.79 -10.77 -0.75
CA ARG A 328 -30.71 -10.65 -1.89
C ARG A 328 -30.11 -11.04 -3.23
N ASP A 329 -28.78 -11.05 -3.35
CA ASP A 329 -28.10 -11.43 -4.59
C ASP A 329 -27.80 -12.95 -4.59
N PRO A 330 -28.43 -13.75 -5.47
CA PRO A 330 -28.24 -15.19 -5.50
C PRO A 330 -26.81 -15.65 -5.82
N ALA A 331 -26.02 -14.83 -6.53
CA ALA A 331 -24.63 -15.15 -6.85
C ALA A 331 -23.73 -14.98 -5.63
N LEU A 332 -23.91 -13.89 -4.87
CA LEU A 332 -23.14 -13.61 -3.66
C LEU A 332 -23.55 -14.54 -2.50
N ALA A 333 -24.84 -14.77 -2.28
CA ALA A 333 -25.37 -15.64 -1.22
C ALA A 333 -24.91 -17.11 -1.36
N ARG A 334 -24.49 -17.55 -2.54
CA ARG A 334 -23.91 -18.89 -2.78
C ARG A 334 -22.41 -18.97 -2.49
N ARG A 335 -21.73 -17.84 -2.30
CA ARG A 335 -20.28 -17.75 -2.07
C ARG A 335 -19.95 -17.32 -0.66
N PHE A 336 -20.78 -16.49 -0.06
CA PHE A 336 -20.60 -15.98 1.28
C PHE A 336 -21.32 -16.80 2.36
N GLN A 337 -20.73 -16.83 3.55
CA GLN A 337 -21.30 -17.43 4.75
C GLN A 337 -21.26 -16.42 5.91
N PRO A 338 -22.40 -16.11 6.56
CA PRO A 338 -22.44 -15.14 7.64
C PRO A 338 -21.72 -15.65 8.91
N VAL A 339 -21.05 -14.73 9.59
CA VAL A 339 -20.48 -14.82 10.94
C VAL A 339 -20.98 -13.61 11.70
N TYR A 340 -21.86 -13.81 12.68
CA TYR A 340 -22.38 -12.72 13.49
C TYR A 340 -21.36 -12.32 14.54
N VAL A 341 -21.13 -11.01 14.67
CA VAL A 341 -20.22 -10.42 15.65
C VAL A 341 -21.05 -9.54 16.54
N GLU A 342 -21.17 -9.95 17.79
CA GLU A 342 -21.94 -9.24 18.81
C GLU A 342 -21.06 -8.23 19.54
N GLU A 343 -21.72 -7.20 20.09
CA GLU A 343 -21.09 -6.29 21.05
C GLU A 343 -20.59 -7.10 22.26
N PRO A 344 -19.33 -6.91 22.68
CA PRO A 344 -18.79 -7.62 23.84
C PRO A 344 -19.52 -7.19 25.12
N SER A 345 -19.55 -8.08 26.11
CA SER A 345 -20.07 -7.71 27.44
C SER A 345 -19.20 -6.61 28.08
N PRO A 346 -19.72 -5.86 29.07
CA PRO A 346 -18.90 -4.88 29.79
C PRO A 346 -17.62 -5.47 30.39
N ASP A 347 -17.70 -6.70 30.92
CA ASP A 347 -16.53 -7.39 31.51
C ASP A 347 -15.50 -7.79 30.44
N ASP A 348 -15.96 -8.22 29.26
CA ASP A 348 -15.10 -8.51 28.12
C ASP A 348 -14.48 -7.22 27.56
N ALA A 349 -15.25 -6.13 27.48
CA ALA A 349 -14.76 -4.83 27.06
C ALA A 349 -13.67 -4.30 28.00
N VAL A 350 -13.82 -4.45 29.32
CA VAL A 350 -12.76 -4.14 30.29
C VAL A 350 -11.50 -4.96 30.00
N SER A 351 -11.66 -6.25 29.69
CA SER A 351 -10.52 -7.13 29.36
C SER A 351 -9.83 -6.73 28.04
N ILE A 352 -10.60 -6.28 27.05
CA ILE A 352 -10.09 -5.73 25.79
C ILE A 352 -9.28 -4.46 26.07
N LEU A 353 -9.84 -3.50 26.82
CA LEU A 353 -9.15 -2.25 27.17
C LEU A 353 -7.86 -2.50 27.96
N ARG A 354 -7.85 -3.49 28.87
CA ARG A 354 -6.62 -3.91 29.57
C ARG A 354 -5.53 -4.39 28.61
N GLY A 355 -5.91 -5.15 27.58
CA GLY A 355 -4.96 -5.60 26.55
C GLY A 355 -4.40 -4.46 25.69
N LEU A 356 -5.17 -3.38 25.50
CA LEU A 356 -4.76 -2.20 24.74
C LEU A 356 -4.01 -1.16 25.59
N LYS A 357 -4.16 -1.22 26.91
CA LYS A 357 -3.63 -0.27 27.89
C LYS A 357 -2.18 0.13 27.61
N GLU A 358 -1.26 -0.84 27.51
CA GLU A 358 0.17 -0.57 27.36
C GLU A 358 0.49 0.24 26.10
N LYS A 359 -0.25 0.02 25.01
CA LYS A 359 -0.06 0.76 23.76
C LYS A 359 -0.49 2.22 23.90
N TYR A 360 -1.63 2.48 24.54
CA TYR A 360 -2.11 3.84 24.78
C TYR A 360 -1.25 4.60 25.79
N GLU A 361 -0.80 3.93 26.85
CA GLU A 361 0.15 4.49 27.82
C GLU A 361 1.46 4.91 27.14
N LEU A 362 2.00 4.07 26.25
CA LEU A 362 3.22 4.36 25.52
C LEU A 362 3.02 5.48 24.49
N HIS A 363 1.89 5.49 23.80
CA HIS A 363 1.55 6.51 22.81
C HIS A 363 1.45 7.91 23.43
N HIS A 364 0.70 8.04 24.52
CA HIS A 364 0.45 9.33 25.19
C HIS A 364 1.50 9.68 26.25
N GLY A 365 2.31 8.72 26.68
CA GLY A 365 3.29 8.89 27.75
C GLY A 365 2.66 9.13 29.13
N ILE A 366 1.50 8.53 29.38
CA ILE A 366 0.77 8.61 30.66
C ILE A 366 0.50 7.22 31.22
N ARG A 367 0.00 7.14 32.46
CA ARG A 367 -0.48 5.90 33.07
C ARG A 367 -2.00 5.88 33.15
N ILE A 368 -2.60 4.75 32.76
CA ILE A 368 -4.03 4.52 32.77
C ILE A 368 -4.35 3.58 33.94
N THR A 369 -5.13 4.05 34.91
CA THR A 369 -5.53 3.25 36.07
C THR A 369 -6.60 2.22 35.73
N GLU A 370 -6.68 1.12 36.48
CA GLU A 370 -7.74 0.12 36.31
C GLU A 370 -9.14 0.70 36.54
N GLU A 371 -9.26 1.62 37.49
CA GLU A 371 -10.50 2.34 37.78
C GLU A 371 -10.96 3.18 36.59
N ALA A 372 -10.02 3.78 35.85
CA ALA A 372 -10.31 4.58 34.66
C ALA A 372 -10.86 3.69 33.53
N ILE A 373 -10.30 2.50 33.31
CA ILE A 373 -10.80 1.52 32.33
C ILE A 373 -12.24 1.12 32.69
N GLY A 374 -12.47 0.74 33.95
CA GLY A 374 -13.81 0.39 34.42
C GLY A 374 -14.81 1.55 34.29
N ALA A 375 -14.38 2.78 34.59
CA ALA A 375 -15.20 3.98 34.42
C ALA A 375 -15.53 4.25 32.95
N ALA A 376 -14.56 4.15 32.04
CA ALA A 376 -14.76 4.38 30.62
C ALA A 376 -15.80 3.39 30.05
N VAL A 377 -15.71 2.10 30.36
CA VAL A 377 -16.69 1.10 29.92
C VAL A 377 -18.08 1.39 30.48
N ASN A 378 -18.19 1.67 31.79
CA ASN A 378 -19.48 1.94 32.43
C ASN A 378 -20.14 3.23 31.91
N LEU A 379 -19.38 4.32 31.80
CA LEU A 379 -19.88 5.63 31.36
C LEU A 379 -20.25 5.61 29.88
N SER A 380 -19.38 5.07 29.01
CA SER A 380 -19.70 4.92 27.58
C SER A 380 -20.93 4.05 27.37
N SER A 381 -21.06 2.93 28.08
CA SER A 381 -22.25 2.08 27.98
C SER A 381 -23.53 2.79 28.38
N ARG A 382 -23.47 3.69 29.37
CA ARG A 382 -24.64 4.40 29.90
C ARG A 382 -25.03 5.62 29.08
N TYR A 383 -24.06 6.37 28.57
CA TYR A 383 -24.29 7.70 27.99
C TYR A 383 -24.12 7.74 26.46
N LEU A 384 -23.41 6.77 25.86
CA LEU A 384 -23.21 6.66 24.41
C LEU A 384 -23.97 5.44 23.88
N SER A 385 -25.28 5.58 23.75
CA SER A 385 -26.20 4.49 23.36
C SER A 385 -26.25 4.21 21.86
N ASP A 386 -25.76 5.13 21.04
CA ASP A 386 -25.70 5.04 19.58
C ASP A 386 -24.40 4.39 19.06
N ARG A 387 -23.44 4.14 19.95
CA ARG A 387 -22.17 3.46 19.67
C ARG A 387 -22.07 2.16 20.46
N PHE A 388 -21.20 1.27 19.98
CA PHE A 388 -21.04 -0.08 20.51
C PHE A 388 -19.66 -0.24 21.17
N LEU A 389 -19.58 -1.08 22.20
CA LEU A 389 -18.33 -1.55 22.76
C LEU A 389 -17.58 -2.43 21.73
N PRO A 390 -16.23 -2.49 21.79
CA PRO A 390 -15.36 -1.75 22.71
C PRO A 390 -15.04 -0.31 22.23
N ASP A 391 -15.36 0.05 20.98
CA ASP A 391 -14.95 1.30 20.32
C ASP A 391 -15.22 2.55 21.16
N LYS A 392 -16.46 2.73 21.65
CA LYS A 392 -16.82 3.90 22.47
C LYS A 392 -16.03 4.02 23.78
N ALA A 393 -15.59 2.90 24.36
CA ALA A 393 -14.82 2.93 25.60
C ALA A 393 -13.35 3.22 25.32
N VAL A 394 -12.81 2.69 24.21
CA VAL A 394 -11.47 2.99 23.73
C VAL A 394 -11.34 4.49 23.41
N ASP A 395 -12.31 5.05 22.70
CA ASP A 395 -12.34 6.47 22.35
C ASP A 395 -12.35 7.39 23.58
N LEU A 396 -13.15 7.06 24.62
CA LEU A 396 -13.13 7.82 25.88
C LEU A 396 -11.78 7.77 26.60
N ILE A 397 -11.09 6.62 26.58
CA ILE A 397 -9.76 6.51 27.18
C ILE A 397 -8.75 7.33 26.37
N ASP A 398 -8.81 7.27 25.04
CA ASP A 398 -7.91 8.00 24.16
C ASP A 398 -8.07 9.53 24.30
N GLU A 399 -9.32 10.00 24.35
CA GLU A 399 -9.66 11.41 24.55
C GLU A 399 -9.19 11.90 25.93
N ALA A 400 -9.46 11.14 26.99
CA ALA A 400 -9.01 11.48 28.34
C ALA A 400 -7.48 11.47 28.47
N ALA A 401 -6.80 10.53 27.79
CA ALA A 401 -5.36 10.43 27.78
C ALA A 401 -4.70 11.62 27.07
N SER A 402 -5.25 11.98 25.90
CA SER A 402 -4.82 13.15 25.13
C SER A 402 -5.02 14.45 25.91
N ALA A 403 -6.17 14.62 26.57
CA ALA A 403 -6.45 15.79 27.39
C ALA A 403 -5.44 15.94 28.54
N LEU A 404 -5.18 14.86 29.29
CA LEU A 404 -4.18 14.88 30.37
C LEU A 404 -2.77 15.18 29.85
N ARG A 405 -2.41 14.64 28.67
CA ARG A 405 -1.10 14.92 28.07
C ARG A 405 -0.93 16.40 27.75
N LEU A 406 -1.96 17.03 27.17
CA LEU A 406 -1.97 18.47 26.89
C LEU A 406 -1.86 19.31 28.17
N GLU A 407 -2.50 18.91 29.27
CA GLU A 407 -2.38 19.57 30.57
C GLU A 407 -0.96 19.45 31.16
N LEU A 408 -0.29 18.31 30.97
CA LEU A 408 1.08 18.09 31.45
C LEU A 408 2.10 18.92 30.66
N ASP A 409 1.88 19.11 29.36
CA ASP A 409 2.75 19.92 28.50
C ASP A 409 2.44 21.43 28.62
N SER A 410 1.31 21.81 29.23
CA SER A 410 0.92 23.21 29.44
C SER A 410 1.35 23.75 30.80
N THR A 411 1.32 25.08 30.94
CA THR A 411 1.54 25.71 32.24
C THR A 411 0.32 25.44 33.11
N PRO A 412 0.44 24.96 34.36
CA PRO A 412 -0.72 24.66 35.19
C PRO A 412 -1.69 25.85 35.24
N ASP A 413 -2.99 25.59 35.06
CA ASP A 413 -4.04 26.60 35.01
C ASP A 413 -3.96 27.61 36.16
N GLU A 414 -3.62 27.15 37.36
CA GLU A 414 -3.46 28.02 38.53
C GLU A 414 -2.30 29.01 38.37
N LEU A 415 -1.20 28.57 37.77
CA LEU A 415 -0.02 29.41 37.50
C LEU A 415 -0.28 30.35 36.33
N GLU A 416 -1.01 29.91 35.29
CA GLU A 416 -1.41 30.77 34.19
C GLU A 416 -2.40 31.85 34.67
N LYS A 417 -3.38 31.50 35.51
CA LYS A 417 -4.28 32.44 36.18
C LYS A 417 -3.50 33.44 37.04
N ALA A 418 -2.55 32.99 37.85
CA ALA A 418 -1.71 33.87 38.67
C ALA A 418 -0.88 34.83 37.80
N ARG A 419 -0.29 34.36 36.69
CA ARG A 419 0.44 35.20 35.73
C ARG A 419 -0.46 36.25 35.09
N ARG A 420 -1.66 35.87 34.64
CA ARG A 420 -2.65 36.81 34.09
C ARG A 420 -3.05 37.87 35.12
N SER A 421 -3.24 37.48 36.38
CA SER A 421 -3.51 38.42 37.48
C SER A 421 -2.35 39.38 37.74
N ILE A 422 -1.10 38.90 37.75
CA ILE A 422 0.09 39.75 37.90
C ILE A 422 0.18 40.75 36.75
N MET A 423 0.08 40.28 35.50
CA MET A 423 0.16 41.13 34.31
C MET A 423 -0.94 42.20 34.30
N LYS A 424 -2.15 41.86 34.74
CA LYS A 424 -3.26 42.82 34.87
C LYS A 424 -2.93 43.92 35.90
N LEU A 425 -2.41 43.54 37.06
CA LEU A 425 -2.03 44.47 38.12
C LEU A 425 -0.82 45.35 37.73
N GLU A 426 0.08 44.86 36.88
CA GLU A 426 1.19 45.66 36.33
C GLU A 426 0.73 46.69 35.30
N ILE A 427 -0.30 46.38 34.50
CA ILE A 427 -0.90 47.33 33.53
C ILE A 427 -1.73 48.40 34.24
N GLU A 428 -2.36 48.07 35.37
CA GLU A 428 -3.14 49.01 36.18
C GLU A 428 -2.27 49.96 37.04
N LYS A 429 -0.94 49.77 37.03
CA LYS A 429 0.05 50.58 37.77
C LYS A 429 0.64 51.67 36.88
#